data_AF-A0A8H9FXW7-F1
#
_entry.id   AF-A0A8H9FXW7-F1
#
_cell.length_a   1.000
_cell.length_b   1.000
_cell.length_c   1.000
_cell.angle_alpha   90.00
_cell.angle_beta   90.00
_cell.angle_gamma   90.00
#
_symmetry.space_group_name_H-M   'P 1'
#
loop_
_entity.id
_entity.type
_entity.pdbx_description
1 polymer ?
#
loop_
_entity_poly.entity_id
_entity_poly.type
_entity_poly.pdbx_seq_one_letter_code
_entity_poly.pdbx_strand_id
1 'polypeptide(L)'
;MKNILIYCLTFIFPYLLQAQEHKDIKILSKEEVSKRLLPQFSPLAFMPVTEVNLKHIKEEREKQGKLEIPKISNADSVDIIYKMIPGLNAGDPEIPIRIYKPKTSEKTPIFLWFHGGGYVYGSLNWDHQNCASIAVRSNVLVISVDYRFAPEHKYPAAVHDAYASFLWSIKNAPQLNADPSLVGVGGGSAGAGIAGSLVLMNREKKGPEIKLQALFFPPGNIDTTSVSMRELWEIPGVKGADIPILLSYYFGENYKNNLPKNAILGEIEDYRNLPATYLATCGVDPLRDAGLDIGIKLIEAGVPVELHNFPGYPHGMLPERVFPELYHFLKTYYYLDHSLNKNSLAKSQD
;
A
#
# COMPACT_ATOMS: atom_id res chain seq x y z
N MET A 1 25.70 -0.91 -36.39
CA MET A 1 25.39 -2.08 -35.53
C MET A 1 26.48 -2.44 -34.50
N LYS A 2 27.37 -1.52 -34.10
CA LYS A 2 28.37 -1.77 -33.04
C LYS A 2 28.17 -0.96 -31.74
N ASN A 3 27.19 -0.06 -31.68
CA ASN A 3 26.98 0.84 -30.53
C ASN A 3 25.72 0.52 -29.70
N ILE A 4 24.95 -0.52 -30.03
CA ILE A 4 23.79 -0.97 -29.24
C ILE A 4 24.21 -2.03 -28.19
N LEU A 5 25.31 -2.75 -28.43
CA LEU A 5 25.77 -3.82 -27.54
C LEU A 5 26.40 -3.31 -26.23
N ILE A 6 26.84 -2.05 -26.19
CA ILE A 6 27.53 -1.47 -25.01
C ILE A 6 26.54 -0.94 -23.96
N TYR A 7 25.31 -0.55 -24.35
CA TYR A 7 24.29 -0.08 -23.41
C TYR A 7 23.49 -1.21 -22.75
N CYS A 8 23.42 -2.40 -23.35
CA CYS A 8 22.81 -3.56 -22.69
C CYS A 8 23.71 -4.15 -21.58
N LEU A 9 25.03 -3.99 -21.67
CA LEU A 9 25.96 -4.50 -20.67
C LEU A 9 25.96 -3.68 -19.36
N THR A 10 25.53 -2.41 -19.38
CA THR A 10 25.43 -1.57 -18.18
C THR A 10 24.16 -1.82 -17.34
N PHE A 11 23.14 -2.48 -17.90
CA PHE A 11 21.92 -2.84 -17.16
C PHE A 11 21.86 -4.30 -16.69
N ILE A 12 22.66 -5.20 -17.30
CA ILE A 12 22.66 -6.63 -16.94
C ILE A 12 23.62 -6.94 -15.77
N PHE A 13 24.67 -6.13 -15.57
CA PHE A 13 25.67 -6.38 -14.53
C PHE A 13 25.23 -6.08 -13.07
N PRO A 14 24.32 -5.14 -12.76
CA PRO A 14 23.86 -4.95 -11.38
C PRO A 14 22.91 -6.06 -10.89
N TYR A 15 22.14 -6.67 -11.80
CA TYR A 15 21.08 -7.61 -11.44
C TYR A 15 21.63 -9.01 -11.07
N LEU A 16 22.71 -9.44 -11.73
CA LEU A 16 23.41 -10.70 -11.38
C LEU A 16 24.14 -10.63 -10.03
N LEU A 17 24.32 -9.43 -9.45
CA LEU A 17 24.82 -9.22 -8.10
C LEU A 17 23.72 -9.19 -7.02
N GLN A 18 22.44 -9.15 -7.42
CA GLN A 18 21.31 -8.92 -6.53
C GLN A 18 20.77 -10.19 -5.84
N ALA A 19 21.42 -11.34 -6.07
CA ALA A 19 21.16 -12.61 -5.40
C ALA A 19 22.39 -13.16 -4.67
N GLN A 20 23.32 -12.31 -4.25
CA GLN A 20 24.28 -12.70 -3.22
C GLN A 20 23.57 -12.58 -1.86
N GLU A 21 23.49 -13.68 -1.11
CA GLU A 21 23.24 -13.63 0.34
C GLU A 21 24.28 -12.68 0.95
N HIS A 22 23.91 -11.42 1.14
CA HIS A 22 24.80 -10.44 1.72
C HIS A 22 24.90 -10.70 3.23
N LYS A 23 25.70 -11.70 3.61
CA LYS A 23 25.96 -12.02 5.02
C LYS A 23 26.78 -10.95 5.74
N ASP A 24 27.33 -9.99 5.00
CA ASP A 24 28.24 -8.95 5.50
C ASP A 24 27.70 -7.51 5.33
N ILE A 25 26.37 -7.30 5.33
CA ILE A 25 25.83 -5.93 5.31
C ILE A 25 26.04 -5.27 6.67
N LYS A 26 26.79 -4.16 6.66
CA LYS A 26 26.98 -3.30 7.82
C LYS A 26 25.64 -2.71 8.29
N ILE A 27 25.28 -2.95 9.54
CA ILE A 27 24.24 -2.20 10.25
C ILE A 27 24.75 -0.77 10.46
N LEU A 28 23.97 0.23 10.03
CA LEU A 28 24.38 1.62 10.12
C LEU A 28 24.31 2.14 11.55
N SER A 29 25.26 3.00 11.91
CA SER A 29 25.17 3.76 13.17
C SER A 29 24.07 4.82 13.08
N LYS A 30 23.63 5.32 14.25
CA LYS A 30 22.65 6.42 14.31
C LYS A 30 23.12 7.66 13.56
N GLU A 31 24.42 7.98 13.62
CA GLU A 31 25.02 9.10 12.91
C GLU A 31 25.00 8.88 11.38
N GLU A 32 25.24 7.66 10.93
CA GLU A 32 25.17 7.30 9.50
C GLU A 32 23.73 7.40 8.98
N VAL A 33 22.76 6.93 9.76
CA VAL A 33 21.32 7.06 9.43
C VAL A 33 20.90 8.53 9.42
N SER A 34 21.31 9.30 10.42
CA SER A 34 21.00 10.74 10.54
C SER A 34 21.49 11.54 9.33
N LYS A 35 22.67 11.19 8.78
CA LYS A 35 23.22 11.79 7.56
C LYS A 35 22.46 11.42 6.28
N ARG A 36 21.76 10.28 6.28
CA ARG A 36 20.95 9.85 5.13
C ARG A 36 19.55 10.46 5.15
N LEU A 37 19.05 10.83 6.33
CA LEU A 37 17.77 11.52 6.51
C LEU A 37 17.84 12.98 6.07
N LEU A 38 16.71 13.54 5.65
CA LEU A 38 16.60 14.99 5.46
C LEU A 38 16.75 15.72 6.81
N PRO A 39 17.21 16.99 6.82
CA PRO A 39 17.51 17.71 8.05
C PRO A 39 16.38 17.72 9.10
N GLN A 40 15.12 17.81 8.66
CA GLN A 40 13.97 17.80 9.56
C GLN A 40 13.71 16.43 10.22
N PHE A 41 14.20 15.34 9.61
CA PHE A 41 14.06 13.97 10.10
C PHE A 41 15.33 13.45 10.76
N SER A 42 16.49 14.07 10.54
CA SER A 42 17.78 13.69 11.15
C SER A 42 17.72 13.45 12.67
N PRO A 43 16.93 14.20 13.48
CA PRO A 43 16.76 13.90 14.91
C PRO A 43 16.12 12.55 15.23
N LEU A 44 15.31 12.00 14.31
CA LEU A 44 14.62 10.71 14.51
C LEU A 44 15.61 9.56 14.71
N ALA A 45 16.80 9.62 14.10
CA ALA A 45 17.83 8.60 14.24
C ALA A 45 18.31 8.42 15.70
N PHE A 46 18.07 9.41 16.56
CA PHE A 46 18.49 9.40 17.97
C PHE A 46 17.35 9.13 18.95
N MET A 47 16.13 8.94 18.47
CA MET A 47 15.01 8.57 19.33
C MET A 47 15.22 7.19 19.98
N PRO A 48 14.50 6.88 21.07
CA PRO A 48 14.48 5.54 21.63
C PRO A 48 13.96 4.50 20.62
N VAL A 49 14.59 3.33 20.59
CA VAL A 49 14.13 2.19 19.79
C VAL A 49 13.08 1.44 20.63
N THR A 50 11.88 1.27 20.08
CA THR A 50 10.81 0.51 20.70
C THR A 50 10.90 -0.97 20.34
N GLU A 51 10.35 -1.85 21.17
CA GLU A 51 10.23 -3.28 20.85
C GLU A 51 8.81 -3.62 20.37
N VAL A 52 8.71 -4.52 19.40
CA VAL A 52 7.43 -5.10 18.98
C VAL A 52 7.20 -6.40 19.72
N ASN A 53 6.23 -6.40 20.64
CA ASN A 53 5.77 -7.59 21.36
C ASN A 53 4.27 -7.50 21.67
N LEU A 54 3.65 -8.63 22.04
CA LEU A 54 2.20 -8.69 22.26
C LEU A 54 1.69 -7.73 23.34
N LYS A 55 2.49 -7.48 24.39
CA LYS A 55 2.13 -6.54 25.45
C LYS A 55 2.08 -5.11 24.89
N HIS A 56 3.13 -4.69 24.18
CA HIS A 56 3.20 -3.38 23.54
C HIS A 56 2.08 -3.21 22.51
N ILE A 57 1.78 -4.25 21.73
CA ILE A 57 0.67 -4.24 20.77
C ILE A 57 -0.66 -3.94 21.46
N LYS A 58 -0.96 -4.65 22.54
CA LYS A 58 -2.20 -4.47 23.29
C LYS A 58 -2.32 -3.06 23.88
N GLU A 59 -1.26 -2.58 24.55
CA GLU A 59 -1.23 -1.25 25.17
C GLU A 59 -1.45 -0.13 24.14
N GLU A 60 -0.80 -0.22 22.99
CA GLU A 60 -0.89 0.78 21.94
C GLU A 60 -2.26 0.75 21.23
N ARG A 61 -2.88 -0.43 21.03
CA ARG A 61 -4.28 -0.53 20.56
C ARG A 61 -5.28 0.08 21.54
N GLU A 62 -5.13 -0.19 22.84
CA GLU A 62 -6.00 0.39 23.88
C GLU A 62 -5.88 1.91 23.93
N LYS A 63 -4.67 2.44 23.74
CA LYS A 63 -4.43 3.88 23.65
C LYS A 63 -5.10 4.46 22.40
N GLN A 64 -4.95 3.82 21.24
CA GLN A 64 -5.57 4.26 19.99
C GLN A 64 -7.10 4.31 20.06
N GLY A 65 -7.72 3.31 20.69
CA GLY A 65 -9.18 3.27 20.88
C GLY A 65 -9.74 4.39 21.76
N LYS A 66 -8.88 5.10 22.50
CA LYS A 66 -9.26 6.25 23.35
C LYS A 66 -9.03 7.60 22.67
N LEU A 67 -8.38 7.63 21.51
CA LEU A 67 -8.11 8.88 20.80
C LEU A 67 -9.38 9.40 20.14
N GLU A 68 -9.61 10.70 20.27
CA GLU A 68 -10.67 11.39 19.54
C GLU A 68 -10.40 11.34 18.03
N ILE A 69 -11.49 11.36 17.25
CA ILE A 69 -11.39 11.43 15.78
C ILE A 69 -10.75 12.79 15.42
N PRO A 70 -9.62 12.81 14.71
CA PRO A 70 -8.97 14.06 14.34
C PRO A 70 -9.91 14.97 13.52
N LYS A 71 -9.84 16.28 13.72
CA LYS A 71 -10.51 17.23 12.82
C LYS A 71 -9.77 17.26 11.48
N ILE A 72 -10.52 17.21 10.39
CA ILE A 72 -9.97 17.40 9.04
C ILE A 72 -10.13 18.85 8.57
N SER A 73 -9.16 19.35 7.81
CA SER A 73 -9.10 20.74 7.33
C SER A 73 -10.10 21.05 6.22
N ASN A 74 -10.59 20.03 5.51
CA ASN A 74 -11.49 20.14 4.36
C ASN A 74 -12.88 19.55 4.61
N ALA A 75 -13.35 19.55 5.86
CA ALA A 75 -14.65 18.99 6.27
C ALA A 75 -15.82 19.57 5.47
N ASP A 76 -15.78 20.86 5.12
CA ASP A 76 -16.87 21.50 4.37
C ASP A 76 -17.02 20.98 2.93
N SER A 77 -16.01 20.29 2.40
CA SER A 77 -15.97 19.79 1.01
C SER A 77 -16.30 18.30 0.86
N VAL A 78 -16.48 17.57 1.96
CA VAL A 78 -16.61 16.11 1.96
C VAL A 78 -17.66 15.65 2.97
N ASP A 79 -18.55 14.77 2.55
CA ASP A 79 -19.44 14.05 3.46
C ASP A 79 -18.72 12.83 4.00
N ILE A 80 -18.75 12.66 5.32
CA ILE A 80 -18.14 11.52 6.02
C ILE A 80 -19.27 10.60 6.49
N ILE A 81 -19.26 9.36 6.01
CA ILE A 81 -20.28 8.36 6.34
C ILE A 81 -19.60 7.17 7.01
N TYR A 82 -20.13 6.76 8.15
CA TYR A 82 -19.69 5.57 8.89
C TYR A 82 -20.63 4.43 8.59
N LYS A 83 -20.09 3.24 8.34
CA LYS A 83 -20.91 2.06 8.05
C LYS A 83 -20.23 0.79 8.55
N MET A 84 -21.05 -0.16 8.98
CA MET A 84 -20.66 -1.56 9.16
C MET A 84 -21.12 -2.32 7.93
N ILE A 85 -20.23 -3.12 7.33
CA ILE A 85 -20.54 -3.93 6.15
C ILE A 85 -20.34 -5.42 6.44
N PRO A 86 -21.04 -6.32 5.75
CA PRO A 86 -20.85 -7.76 5.94
C PRO A 86 -19.41 -8.19 5.61
N GLY A 87 -18.89 -9.15 6.38
CA GLY A 87 -17.67 -9.87 6.06
C GLY A 87 -17.80 -10.77 4.84
N LEU A 88 -16.69 -11.39 4.42
CA LEU A 88 -16.64 -12.17 3.17
C LEU A 88 -17.48 -13.45 3.24
N ASN A 89 -17.38 -14.19 4.34
CA ASN A 89 -18.06 -15.47 4.53
C ASN A 89 -19.16 -15.37 5.58
N ALA A 90 -20.10 -16.31 5.56
CA ALA A 90 -21.11 -16.42 6.60
C ALA A 90 -20.44 -16.63 7.98
N GLY A 91 -20.76 -15.74 8.93
CA GLY A 91 -20.18 -15.76 10.27
C GLY A 91 -18.88 -14.96 10.44
N ASP A 92 -18.31 -14.40 9.36
CA ASP A 92 -17.28 -13.35 9.53
C ASP A 92 -17.90 -12.13 10.23
N PRO A 93 -17.13 -11.42 11.08
CA PRO A 93 -17.61 -10.20 11.72
C PRO A 93 -17.89 -9.10 10.68
N GLU A 94 -18.73 -8.15 11.05
CA GLU A 94 -18.91 -6.94 10.25
C GLU A 94 -17.63 -6.10 10.23
N ILE A 95 -17.39 -5.45 9.09
CA ILE A 95 -16.20 -4.64 8.83
C ILE A 95 -16.59 -3.16 8.96
N PRO A 96 -15.99 -2.40 9.89
CA PRO A 96 -16.16 -0.97 9.93
C PRO A 96 -15.50 -0.31 8.71
N ILE A 97 -16.22 0.60 8.08
CA ILE A 97 -15.69 1.46 7.01
C ILE A 97 -16.03 2.93 7.25
N ARG A 98 -15.16 3.80 6.75
CA ARG A 98 -15.41 5.24 6.67
C ARG A 98 -15.37 5.67 5.21
N ILE A 99 -16.48 6.20 4.73
CA ILE A 99 -16.65 6.68 3.37
C ILE A 99 -16.47 8.19 3.36
N TYR A 100 -15.66 8.67 2.40
CA TYR A 100 -15.43 10.08 2.13
C TYR A 100 -15.99 10.38 0.76
N LYS A 101 -17.13 11.07 0.73
CA LYS A 101 -17.84 11.40 -0.51
C LYS A 101 -17.66 12.90 -0.80
N PRO A 102 -17.02 13.28 -1.91
CA PRO A 102 -16.93 14.69 -2.30
C PRO A 102 -18.32 15.25 -2.57
N LYS A 103 -18.62 16.46 -2.06
CA LYS A 103 -19.97 17.06 -2.22
C LYS A 103 -20.33 17.39 -3.68
N THR A 104 -19.33 17.58 -4.53
CA THR A 104 -19.49 17.88 -5.96
C THR A 104 -19.73 16.63 -6.83
N SER A 105 -19.90 15.46 -6.22
CA SER A 105 -19.72 14.20 -6.94
C SER A 105 -21.00 13.60 -7.54
N GLU A 106 -20.96 13.38 -8.85
CA GLU A 106 -21.91 12.56 -9.60
C GLU A 106 -21.18 11.43 -10.34
N LYS A 107 -21.66 10.18 -10.19
CA LYS A 107 -21.08 8.97 -10.80
C LYS A 107 -19.57 8.86 -10.61
N THR A 108 -19.14 9.01 -9.37
CA THR A 108 -17.73 9.11 -8.96
C THR A 108 -17.03 7.74 -9.01
N PRO A 109 -15.73 7.68 -9.38
CA PRO A 109 -14.91 6.49 -9.16
C PRO A 109 -14.83 6.13 -7.67
N ILE A 110 -14.53 4.86 -7.38
CA ILE A 110 -14.35 4.34 -6.02
C ILE A 110 -12.87 4.04 -5.79
N PHE A 111 -12.33 4.48 -4.67
CA PHE A 111 -10.97 4.17 -4.25
C PHE A 111 -10.97 3.58 -2.84
N LEU A 112 -10.64 2.30 -2.70
CA LEU A 112 -10.49 1.67 -1.40
C LEU A 112 -9.12 1.98 -0.81
N TRP A 113 -9.09 2.38 0.46
CA TRP A 113 -7.87 2.68 1.19
C TRP A 113 -7.70 1.75 2.41
N PHE A 114 -6.51 1.18 2.55
CA PHE A 114 -6.11 0.36 3.68
C PHE A 114 -4.99 1.07 4.44
N HIS A 115 -5.21 1.34 5.72
CA HIS A 115 -4.22 2.02 6.55
C HIS A 115 -2.99 1.13 6.82
N GLY A 116 -1.88 1.74 7.23
CA GLY A 116 -0.69 1.01 7.68
C GLY A 116 -0.80 0.47 9.11
N GLY A 117 0.31 -0.03 9.65
CA GLY A 117 0.37 -0.52 11.04
C GLY A 117 0.92 -1.94 11.21
N GLY A 118 1.73 -2.43 10.27
CA GLY A 118 2.41 -3.71 10.41
C GLY A 118 1.46 -4.91 10.59
N TYR A 119 0.22 -4.82 10.07
CA TYR A 119 -0.87 -5.80 10.22
C TYR A 119 -1.41 -5.99 11.65
N VAL A 120 -0.82 -5.32 12.64
CA VAL A 120 -1.13 -5.48 14.06
C VAL A 120 -1.62 -4.17 14.70
N TYR A 121 -1.55 -3.05 14.00
CA TYR A 121 -2.00 -1.75 14.45
C TYR A 121 -2.89 -1.08 13.41
N GLY A 122 -3.48 0.03 13.84
CA GLY A 122 -4.06 1.03 12.97
C GLY A 122 -5.50 1.33 13.33
N SER A 123 -6.06 2.29 12.60
CA SER A 123 -7.47 2.65 12.71
C SER A 123 -7.85 3.53 11.53
N LEU A 124 -9.16 3.70 11.34
CA LEU A 124 -9.73 4.69 10.42
C LEU A 124 -9.28 6.15 10.70
N ASN A 125 -8.69 6.44 11.85
CA ASN A 125 -8.24 7.77 12.24
C ASN A 125 -6.85 8.14 11.70
N TRP A 126 -6.00 7.15 11.40
CA TRP A 126 -4.60 7.41 11.02
C TRP A 126 -4.47 8.19 9.72
N ASP A 127 -5.21 7.76 8.69
CA ASP A 127 -5.18 8.37 7.36
C ASP A 127 -6.39 9.29 7.13
N HIS A 128 -7.01 9.78 8.21
CA HIS A 128 -8.30 10.47 8.11
C HIS A 128 -8.26 11.71 7.20
N GLN A 129 -7.24 12.56 7.40
CA GLN A 129 -7.01 13.73 6.56
C GLN A 129 -6.64 13.34 5.13
N ASN A 130 -5.79 12.33 4.95
CA ASN A 130 -5.33 11.88 3.62
C ASN A 130 -6.50 11.35 2.79
N CYS A 131 -7.36 10.50 3.37
CA CYS A 131 -8.55 9.98 2.70
C CYS A 131 -9.50 11.11 2.27
N ALA A 132 -9.74 12.09 3.16
CA ALA A 132 -10.56 13.25 2.83
C ALA A 132 -9.95 14.10 1.70
N SER A 133 -8.63 14.31 1.72
CA SER A 133 -7.93 15.06 0.69
C SER A 133 -7.90 14.32 -0.65
N ILE A 134 -7.67 13.00 -0.66
CA ILE A 134 -7.76 12.16 -1.86
C ILE A 134 -9.15 12.26 -2.47
N ALA A 135 -10.20 12.13 -1.65
CA ALA A 135 -11.57 12.19 -2.11
C ALA A 135 -11.85 13.52 -2.82
N VAL A 136 -11.62 14.64 -2.15
CA VAL A 136 -11.94 15.97 -2.69
C VAL A 136 -11.05 16.32 -3.89
N ARG A 137 -9.73 16.14 -3.78
CA ARG A 137 -8.80 16.62 -4.81
C ARG A 137 -8.76 15.75 -6.06
N SER A 138 -9.06 14.45 -5.92
CA SER A 138 -9.18 13.52 -7.06
C SER A 138 -10.60 13.42 -7.59
N ASN A 139 -11.57 14.01 -6.87
CA ASN A 139 -13.01 13.81 -7.09
C ASN A 139 -13.36 12.31 -7.12
N VAL A 140 -12.94 11.55 -6.11
CA VAL A 140 -13.22 10.11 -6.00
C VAL A 140 -13.93 9.82 -4.67
N LEU A 141 -14.77 8.78 -4.64
CA LEU A 141 -15.32 8.27 -3.39
C LEU A 141 -14.27 7.39 -2.73
N VAL A 142 -13.78 7.77 -1.56
CA VAL A 142 -12.79 6.98 -0.82
C VAL A 142 -13.48 6.12 0.23
N ILE A 143 -13.19 4.83 0.28
CA ILE A 143 -13.64 3.91 1.34
C ILE A 143 -12.43 3.44 2.13
N SER A 144 -12.26 3.98 3.34
CA SER A 144 -11.23 3.51 4.28
C SER A 144 -11.77 2.33 5.07
N VAL A 145 -10.98 1.26 5.17
CA VAL A 145 -11.41 -0.04 5.72
C VAL A 145 -10.67 -0.35 7.02
N ASP A 146 -11.42 -0.66 8.08
CA ASP A 146 -10.90 -1.09 9.38
C ASP A 146 -10.78 -2.62 9.40
N TYR A 147 -9.75 -3.13 8.73
CA TYR A 147 -9.56 -4.57 8.54
C TYR A 147 -9.13 -5.26 9.85
N ARG A 148 -9.41 -6.57 9.98
CA ARG A 148 -9.00 -7.34 11.17
C ARG A 148 -7.48 -7.45 11.30
N PHE A 149 -6.98 -7.37 12.54
CA PHE A 149 -5.55 -7.40 12.84
C PHE A 149 -5.03 -8.77 13.29
N ALA A 150 -3.78 -9.04 12.95
CA ALA A 150 -2.99 -10.12 13.51
C ALA A 150 -2.48 -9.75 14.93
N PRO A 151 -2.11 -10.71 15.79
CA PRO A 151 -2.09 -12.16 15.55
C PRO A 151 -3.45 -12.85 15.75
N GLU A 152 -4.48 -12.16 16.25
CA GLU A 152 -5.81 -12.73 16.48
C GLU A 152 -6.46 -13.21 15.17
N HIS A 153 -6.25 -12.43 14.11
CA HIS A 153 -6.73 -12.74 12.77
C HIS A 153 -5.55 -12.74 11.78
N LYS A 154 -4.88 -13.89 11.70
CA LYS A 154 -3.79 -14.13 10.74
C LYS A 154 -4.26 -14.05 9.29
N TYR A 155 -3.33 -13.95 8.35
CA TYR A 155 -3.60 -14.11 6.92
C TYR A 155 -4.45 -15.38 6.68
N PRO A 156 -5.51 -15.32 5.85
CA PRO A 156 -5.89 -14.23 4.95
C PRO A 156 -6.95 -13.23 5.50
N ALA A 157 -7.19 -13.14 6.82
CA ALA A 157 -8.34 -12.41 7.36
C ALA A 157 -8.44 -10.93 6.88
N ALA A 158 -7.36 -10.15 6.98
CA ALA A 158 -7.36 -8.77 6.50
C ALA A 158 -7.60 -8.65 4.99
N VAL A 159 -7.11 -9.63 4.19
CA VAL A 159 -7.32 -9.65 2.73
C VAL A 159 -8.76 -10.07 2.40
N HIS A 160 -9.37 -10.95 3.19
CA HIS A 160 -10.80 -11.25 3.09
C HIS A 160 -11.65 -10.01 3.38
N ASP A 161 -11.29 -9.21 4.39
CA ASP A 161 -12.00 -7.96 4.70
C ASP A 161 -11.84 -6.92 3.58
N ALA A 162 -10.65 -6.85 3.00
CA ALA A 162 -10.38 -6.02 1.82
C ALA A 162 -11.21 -6.46 0.60
N TYR A 163 -11.29 -7.78 0.33
CA TYR A 163 -12.06 -8.33 -0.78
C TYR A 163 -13.58 -8.19 -0.57
N ALA A 164 -14.07 -8.39 0.65
CA ALA A 164 -15.46 -8.13 1.01
C ALA A 164 -15.82 -6.66 0.80
N SER A 165 -14.95 -5.74 1.24
CA SER A 165 -15.11 -4.30 1.05
C SER A 165 -15.14 -3.91 -0.42
N PHE A 166 -14.26 -4.50 -1.24
CA PHE A 166 -14.22 -4.31 -2.69
C PHE A 166 -15.53 -4.75 -3.35
N LEU A 167 -15.98 -5.99 -3.12
CA LEU A 167 -17.23 -6.51 -3.67
C LEU A 167 -18.45 -5.72 -3.18
N TRP A 168 -18.46 -5.34 -1.91
CA TRP A 168 -19.52 -4.52 -1.33
C TRP A 168 -19.59 -3.16 -2.00
N SER A 169 -18.45 -2.51 -2.26
CA SER A 169 -18.40 -1.19 -2.89
C SER A 169 -19.00 -1.19 -4.29
N ILE A 170 -18.71 -2.22 -5.09
CA ILE A 170 -19.26 -2.42 -6.44
C ILE A 170 -20.77 -2.63 -6.35
N LYS A 171 -21.21 -3.54 -5.49
CA LYS A 171 -22.64 -3.84 -5.29
C LYS A 171 -23.44 -2.62 -4.84
N ASN A 172 -22.83 -1.74 -4.04
CA ASN A 172 -23.48 -0.57 -3.45
C ASN A 172 -23.19 0.74 -4.22
N ALA A 173 -22.50 0.68 -5.35
CA ALA A 173 -22.11 1.86 -6.12
C ALA A 173 -23.32 2.75 -6.50
N PRO A 174 -24.48 2.21 -6.95
CA PRO A 174 -25.65 3.03 -7.25
C PRO A 174 -26.15 3.86 -6.07
N GLN A 175 -26.18 3.27 -4.87
CA GLN A 175 -26.63 3.95 -3.64
C GLN A 175 -25.64 5.01 -3.19
N LEU A 176 -24.36 4.85 -3.55
CA LEU A 176 -23.30 5.82 -3.25
C LEU A 176 -23.19 6.92 -4.31
N ASN A 177 -23.95 6.85 -5.40
CA ASN A 177 -23.79 7.67 -6.61
C ASN A 177 -22.40 7.52 -7.25
N ALA A 178 -21.87 6.29 -7.25
CA ALA A 178 -20.57 5.93 -7.77
C ALA A 178 -20.66 5.03 -9.02
N ASP A 179 -19.58 4.98 -9.80
CA ASP A 179 -19.46 4.10 -10.97
C ASP A 179 -18.76 2.77 -10.57
N PRO A 180 -19.46 1.62 -10.62
CA PRO A 180 -18.89 0.33 -10.23
C PRO A 180 -17.82 -0.20 -11.19
N SER A 181 -17.64 0.42 -12.37
CA SER A 181 -16.59 0.04 -13.34
C SER A 181 -15.26 0.78 -13.12
N LEU A 182 -15.24 1.77 -12.23
CA LEU A 182 -14.09 2.64 -11.96
C LEU A 182 -13.64 2.46 -10.52
N VAL A 183 -13.09 1.29 -10.20
CA VAL A 183 -12.61 0.95 -8.84
C VAL A 183 -11.11 0.77 -8.82
N GLY A 184 -10.46 1.39 -7.84
CA GLY A 184 -9.04 1.22 -7.54
C GLY A 184 -8.82 0.98 -6.05
N VAL A 185 -7.62 0.54 -5.72
CA VAL A 185 -7.24 0.16 -4.35
C VAL A 185 -5.92 0.81 -3.96
N GLY A 186 -5.67 1.01 -2.67
CA GLY A 186 -4.38 1.50 -2.23
C GLY A 186 -4.22 1.48 -0.72
N GLY A 187 -3.03 1.82 -0.26
CA GLY A 187 -2.74 1.88 1.15
C GLY A 187 -1.28 2.21 1.43
N GLY A 188 -0.98 2.35 2.72
CA GLY A 188 0.38 2.57 3.22
C GLY A 188 0.92 1.38 4.00
N SER A 189 2.20 1.05 3.81
CA SER A 189 2.88 -0.01 4.58
C SER A 189 2.11 -1.33 4.50
N ALA A 190 1.77 -1.95 5.63
CA ALA A 190 0.91 -3.14 5.68
C ALA A 190 -0.39 -3.03 4.86
N GLY A 191 -1.02 -1.85 4.81
CA GLY A 191 -2.19 -1.58 3.98
C GLY A 191 -1.90 -1.63 2.48
N ALA A 192 -0.71 -1.19 2.04
CA ALA A 192 -0.25 -1.39 0.67
C ALA A 192 -0.05 -2.88 0.37
N GLY A 193 0.48 -3.64 1.32
CA GLY A 193 0.58 -5.10 1.23
C GLY A 193 -0.79 -5.78 1.10
N ILE A 194 -1.79 -5.34 1.86
CA ILE A 194 -3.19 -5.81 1.75
C ILE A 194 -3.78 -5.44 0.38
N ALA A 195 -3.56 -4.21 -0.10
CA ALA A 195 -4.03 -3.76 -1.43
C ALA A 195 -3.45 -4.64 -2.55
N GLY A 196 -2.15 -4.91 -2.53
CA GLY A 196 -1.50 -5.81 -3.48
C GLY A 196 -2.05 -7.24 -3.39
N SER A 197 -2.22 -7.77 -2.18
CA SER A 197 -2.80 -9.12 -1.96
C SER A 197 -4.24 -9.24 -2.44
N LEU A 198 -5.04 -8.18 -2.26
CA LEU A 198 -6.39 -8.06 -2.79
C LEU A 198 -6.40 -8.16 -4.33
N VAL A 199 -5.48 -7.46 -5.01
CA VAL A 199 -5.35 -7.56 -6.48
C VAL A 199 -5.09 -9.01 -6.91
N LEU A 200 -4.20 -9.72 -6.20
CA LEU A 200 -3.89 -11.11 -6.51
C LEU A 200 -5.08 -12.04 -6.27
N MET A 201 -5.75 -11.92 -5.12
CA MET A 201 -6.96 -12.68 -4.80
C MET A 201 -8.07 -12.41 -5.83
N ASN A 202 -8.25 -11.17 -6.24
CA ASN A 202 -9.24 -10.79 -7.25
C ASN A 202 -8.94 -11.43 -8.61
N ARG A 203 -7.67 -11.44 -9.02
CA ARG A 203 -7.21 -12.13 -10.24
C ARG A 203 -7.51 -13.63 -10.19
N GLU A 204 -7.18 -14.30 -9.09
CA GLU A 204 -7.46 -15.73 -8.91
C GLU A 204 -8.95 -16.05 -9.00
N LYS A 205 -9.78 -15.19 -8.40
CA LYS A 205 -11.24 -15.36 -8.38
C LYS A 205 -11.91 -14.90 -9.68
N LYS A 206 -11.15 -14.36 -10.64
CA LYS A 206 -11.68 -13.73 -11.87
C LYS A 206 -12.75 -12.69 -11.53
N GLY A 207 -12.51 -11.91 -10.47
CA GLY A 207 -13.45 -10.92 -9.98
C GLY A 207 -13.51 -9.68 -10.87
N PRO A 208 -14.33 -8.69 -10.49
CA PRO A 208 -14.45 -7.43 -11.22
C PRO A 208 -13.11 -6.73 -11.40
N GLU A 209 -12.99 -5.94 -12.46
CA GLU A 209 -11.73 -5.25 -12.79
C GLU A 209 -11.33 -4.23 -11.70
N ILE A 210 -10.05 -4.24 -11.34
CA ILE A 210 -9.41 -3.19 -10.55
C ILE A 210 -8.60 -2.33 -11.51
N LYS A 211 -8.96 -1.06 -11.66
CA LYS A 211 -8.35 -0.15 -12.66
C LYS A 211 -6.93 0.24 -12.30
N LEU A 212 -6.67 0.41 -11.00
CA LEU A 212 -5.38 0.85 -10.52
C LEU A 212 -5.12 0.39 -9.08
N GLN A 213 -3.84 0.38 -8.70
CA GLN A 213 -3.39 0.23 -7.33
C GLN A 213 -2.39 1.33 -6.94
N ALA A 214 -2.48 1.85 -5.71
CA ALA A 214 -1.51 2.81 -5.17
C ALA A 214 -0.82 2.25 -3.92
N LEU A 215 0.49 2.01 -4.03
CA LEU A 215 1.29 1.29 -3.05
C LEU A 215 2.31 2.22 -2.41
N PHE A 216 2.02 2.66 -1.18
CA PHE A 216 2.91 3.53 -0.42
C PHE A 216 3.79 2.67 0.50
N PHE A 217 5.10 2.69 0.25
CA PHE A 217 6.18 1.98 0.95
C PHE A 217 5.77 0.54 1.33
N PRO A 218 5.39 -0.29 0.33
CA PRO A 218 4.82 -1.60 0.59
C PRO A 218 5.85 -2.59 1.15
N PRO A 219 5.45 -3.49 2.05
CA PRO A 219 6.19 -4.73 2.26
C PRO A 219 6.10 -5.57 0.98
N GLY A 220 7.25 -5.95 0.42
CA GLY A 220 7.31 -6.62 -0.88
C GLY A 220 7.59 -8.12 -0.83
N ASN A 221 8.25 -8.63 0.20
CA ASN A 221 8.68 -10.02 0.25
C ASN A 221 8.86 -10.47 1.71
N ILE A 222 9.12 -11.77 1.89
CA ILE A 222 9.48 -12.34 3.20
C ILE A 222 10.98 -12.33 3.46
N ASP A 223 11.78 -11.93 2.47
CA ASP A 223 13.23 -11.85 2.56
C ASP A 223 13.66 -10.66 3.43
N THR A 224 14.24 -10.98 4.59
CA THR A 224 14.77 -10.00 5.53
C THR A 224 16.28 -9.79 5.37
N THR A 225 16.86 -10.13 4.21
CA THR A 225 18.31 -10.06 3.95
C THR A 225 18.73 -8.96 2.98
N SER A 226 17.78 -8.21 2.40
CA SER A 226 18.06 -7.08 1.51
C SER A 226 18.90 -5.98 2.18
N VAL A 227 19.53 -5.14 1.35
CA VAL A 227 20.42 -4.07 1.82
C VAL A 227 19.68 -3.09 2.71
N SER A 228 18.53 -2.57 2.26
CA SER A 228 17.72 -1.64 3.05
C SER A 228 17.30 -2.25 4.38
N MET A 229 16.94 -3.55 4.39
CA MET A 229 16.50 -4.24 5.60
C MET A 229 17.63 -4.36 6.63
N ARG A 230 18.80 -4.83 6.19
CA ARG A 230 19.95 -5.09 7.06
C ARG A 230 20.62 -3.81 7.52
N GLU A 231 20.79 -2.83 6.63
CA GLU A 231 21.47 -1.58 6.98
C GLU A 231 20.68 -0.76 8.03
N LEU A 232 19.35 -0.95 8.09
CA LEU A 232 18.43 -0.28 9.02
C LEU A 232 17.88 -1.23 10.11
N TRP A 233 18.68 -2.22 10.54
CA TRP A 233 18.23 -3.25 11.49
C TRP A 233 17.79 -2.70 12.86
N GLU A 234 18.45 -1.65 13.37
CA GLU A 234 18.30 -1.14 14.74
C GLU A 234 17.88 0.33 14.82
N ILE A 235 17.26 0.88 13.77
CA ILE A 235 16.86 2.30 13.75
C ILE A 235 15.60 2.58 14.57
N PRO A 236 15.39 3.82 15.06
CA PRO A 236 14.10 4.21 15.65
C PRO A 236 12.98 4.23 14.62
N GLY A 237 11.74 3.97 15.07
CA GLY A 237 10.58 3.83 14.18
C GLY A 237 10.45 2.40 13.63
N VAL A 238 10.21 2.27 12.33
CA VAL A 238 10.18 0.95 11.67
C VAL A 238 11.62 0.51 11.37
N LYS A 239 12.04 -0.60 12.00
CA LYS A 239 13.38 -1.17 11.83
C LYS A 239 13.32 -2.56 11.22
N GLY A 240 14.45 -2.97 10.62
CA GLY A 240 14.57 -4.28 10.00
C GLY A 240 14.27 -5.43 10.96
N ALA A 241 14.65 -5.30 12.24
CA ALA A 241 14.39 -6.30 13.27
C ALA A 241 12.90 -6.56 13.57
N ASP A 242 12.00 -5.60 13.29
CA ASP A 242 10.57 -5.75 13.54
C ASP A 242 9.86 -6.54 12.44
N ILE A 243 10.34 -6.44 11.20
CA ILE A 243 9.69 -7.05 10.03
C ILE A 243 9.48 -8.57 10.20
N PRO A 244 10.49 -9.38 10.59
CA PRO A 244 10.26 -10.82 10.77
C PRO A 244 9.27 -11.13 11.90
N ILE A 245 9.20 -10.30 12.94
CA ILE A 245 8.25 -10.45 14.05
C ILE A 245 6.83 -10.18 13.55
N LEU A 246 6.62 -9.05 12.85
CA LEU A 246 5.33 -8.69 12.28
C LEU A 246 4.83 -9.71 11.26
N LEU A 247 5.72 -10.22 10.39
CA LEU A 247 5.41 -11.30 9.46
C LEU A 247 5.03 -12.60 10.20
N SER A 248 5.69 -12.93 11.32
CA SER A 248 5.34 -14.10 12.12
C SER A 248 3.96 -13.99 12.78
N TYR A 249 3.57 -12.79 13.21
CA TYR A 249 2.22 -12.56 13.70
C TYR A 249 1.19 -12.66 12.57
N TYR A 250 1.50 -12.10 11.40
CA TYR A 250 0.57 -12.04 10.29
C TYR A 250 0.40 -13.39 9.56
N PHE A 251 1.48 -14.07 9.20
CA PHE A 251 1.46 -15.33 8.45
C PHE A 251 1.60 -16.58 9.34
N GLY A 252 1.99 -16.42 10.61
CA GLY A 252 2.33 -17.51 11.52
C GLY A 252 3.82 -17.80 11.56
N GLU A 253 4.29 -18.48 12.62
CA GLU A 253 5.72 -18.64 12.92
C GLU A 253 6.51 -19.36 11.81
N ASN A 254 5.88 -20.29 11.08
CA ASN A 254 6.53 -21.05 10.01
C ASN A 254 6.35 -20.43 8.60
N TYR A 255 6.07 -19.12 8.51
CA TYR A 255 5.77 -18.45 7.23
C TYR A 255 6.87 -18.61 6.17
N LYS A 256 8.15 -18.73 6.58
CA LYS A 256 9.27 -18.90 5.65
C LYS A 256 9.21 -20.21 4.85
N ASN A 257 8.61 -21.24 5.41
CA ASN A 257 8.46 -22.55 4.75
C ASN A 257 7.04 -22.74 4.19
N ASN A 258 6.05 -21.99 4.68
CA ASN A 258 4.64 -22.20 4.43
C ASN A 258 3.93 -20.89 4.00
N LEU A 259 4.57 -20.05 3.17
CA LEU A 259 3.93 -18.86 2.65
C LEU A 259 2.83 -19.28 1.66
N PRO A 260 1.55 -18.85 1.85
CA PRO A 260 0.51 -19.17 0.89
C PRO A 260 0.84 -18.55 -0.48
N LYS A 261 0.51 -19.27 -1.56
CA LYS A 261 0.70 -18.77 -2.93
C LYS A 261 -0.05 -17.44 -3.10
N ASN A 262 0.58 -16.50 -3.81
CA ASN A 262 -0.01 -15.20 -4.14
C ASN A 262 -0.42 -14.36 -2.91
N ALA A 263 0.21 -14.59 -1.75
CA ALA A 263 -0.07 -13.85 -0.53
C ALA A 263 0.66 -12.50 -0.41
N ILE A 264 1.70 -12.28 -1.21
CA ILE A 264 2.50 -11.05 -1.22
C ILE A 264 2.82 -10.71 -2.67
N LEU A 265 2.65 -9.44 -3.05
CA LEU A 265 2.83 -8.98 -4.43
C LEU A 265 4.25 -9.20 -4.97
N GLY A 266 5.30 -9.02 -4.17
CA GLY A 266 6.68 -9.21 -4.65
C GLY A 266 7.14 -10.68 -4.76
N GLU A 267 6.29 -11.64 -4.40
CA GLU A 267 6.60 -13.08 -4.38
C GLU A 267 5.87 -13.88 -5.48
N ILE A 268 5.19 -13.22 -6.41
CA ILE A 268 4.49 -13.89 -7.51
C ILE A 268 5.41 -14.11 -8.71
N GLU A 269 5.07 -15.09 -9.54
CA GLU A 269 5.83 -15.40 -10.76
C GLU A 269 5.34 -14.61 -11.98
N ASP A 270 4.05 -14.28 -12.04
CA ASP A 270 3.43 -13.62 -13.19
C ASP A 270 2.83 -12.28 -12.78
N TYR A 271 3.46 -11.20 -13.25
CA TYR A 271 3.04 -9.81 -13.03
C TYR A 271 2.21 -9.24 -14.18
N ARG A 272 1.98 -10.00 -15.26
CA ARG A 272 1.24 -9.50 -16.42
C ARG A 272 -0.22 -9.23 -16.07
N ASN A 273 -0.80 -8.27 -16.77
CA ASN A 273 -2.21 -7.88 -16.64
C ASN A 273 -2.61 -7.49 -15.21
N LEU A 274 -1.65 -7.04 -14.38
CA LEU A 274 -1.96 -6.39 -13.12
C LEU A 274 -2.36 -4.92 -13.34
N PRO A 275 -3.11 -4.32 -12.40
CA PRO A 275 -3.58 -2.94 -12.53
C PRO A 275 -2.43 -1.94 -12.67
N ALA A 276 -2.70 -0.82 -13.34
CA ALA A 276 -1.79 0.31 -13.37
C ALA A 276 -1.40 0.72 -11.94
N THR A 277 -0.12 0.96 -11.69
CA THR A 277 0.41 1.06 -10.33
C THR A 277 1.08 2.42 -10.09
N TYR A 278 0.63 3.13 -9.06
CA TYR A 278 1.41 4.20 -8.44
C TYR A 278 2.20 3.59 -7.27
N LEU A 279 3.52 3.76 -7.25
CA LEU A 279 4.38 3.19 -6.22
C LEU A 279 5.31 4.26 -5.65
N ALA A 280 5.28 4.44 -4.33
CA ALA A 280 6.14 5.38 -3.64
C ALA A 280 6.97 4.67 -2.58
N THR A 281 8.30 4.85 -2.54
CA THR A 281 9.17 4.31 -1.48
C THR A 281 9.86 5.41 -0.69
N CYS A 282 10.12 5.15 0.59
CA CYS A 282 10.97 5.99 1.43
C CYS A 282 12.44 5.57 1.29
N GLY A 283 13.36 6.53 1.21
CA GLY A 283 14.78 6.25 0.98
C GLY A 283 15.52 5.68 2.19
N VAL A 284 15.07 6.02 3.41
CA VAL A 284 15.61 5.51 4.68
C VAL A 284 14.54 4.62 5.33
N ASP A 285 14.29 3.48 4.69
CA ASP A 285 13.21 2.56 5.03
C ASP A 285 13.68 1.11 4.83
N PRO A 286 13.53 0.21 5.84
CA PRO A 286 13.85 -1.20 5.68
C PRO A 286 13.14 -1.87 4.49
N LEU A 287 11.94 -1.40 4.14
CA LEU A 287 11.12 -1.95 3.06
C LEU A 287 11.45 -1.39 1.68
N ARG A 288 12.37 -0.41 1.58
CA ARG A 288 12.72 0.28 0.33
C ARG A 288 13.01 -0.69 -0.81
N ASP A 289 13.95 -1.61 -0.61
CA ASP A 289 14.42 -2.47 -1.70
C ASP A 289 13.30 -3.42 -2.16
N ALA A 290 12.48 -3.93 -1.24
CA ALA A 290 11.35 -4.79 -1.57
C ALA A 290 10.25 -4.04 -2.36
N GLY A 291 9.99 -2.78 -2.01
CA GLY A 291 9.06 -1.93 -2.75
C GLY A 291 9.58 -1.58 -4.16
N LEU A 292 10.88 -1.28 -4.29
CA LEU A 292 11.50 -1.02 -5.59
C LEU A 292 11.48 -2.27 -6.49
N ASP A 293 11.75 -3.44 -5.92
CA ASP A 293 11.71 -4.73 -6.64
C ASP A 293 10.32 -5.03 -7.21
N ILE A 294 9.24 -4.78 -6.45
CA ILE A 294 7.86 -4.86 -6.98
C ILE A 294 7.70 -3.96 -8.21
N GLY A 295 8.15 -2.71 -8.10
CA GLY A 295 8.03 -1.73 -9.18
C GLY A 295 8.75 -2.16 -10.44
N ILE A 296 9.97 -2.68 -10.31
CA ILE A 296 10.76 -3.18 -11.44
C ILE A 296 10.07 -4.37 -12.09
N LYS A 297 9.65 -5.38 -11.31
CA LYS A 297 8.95 -6.57 -11.82
C LYS A 297 7.65 -6.25 -12.56
N LEU A 298 6.89 -5.27 -12.07
CA LEU A 298 5.69 -4.76 -12.76
C LEU A 298 6.04 -4.10 -14.10
N ILE A 299 7.05 -3.24 -14.14
CA ILE A 299 7.53 -2.57 -15.36
C ILE A 299 8.01 -3.60 -16.39
N GLU A 300 8.80 -4.58 -15.96
CA GLU A 300 9.30 -5.67 -16.82
C GLU A 300 8.16 -6.50 -17.42
N ALA A 301 7.06 -6.67 -16.69
CA ALA A 301 5.87 -7.36 -17.17
C ALA A 301 4.95 -6.50 -18.06
N GLY A 302 5.34 -5.26 -18.35
CA GLY A 302 4.59 -4.33 -19.20
C GLY A 302 3.41 -3.64 -18.50
N VAL A 303 3.36 -3.66 -17.17
CA VAL A 303 2.35 -2.93 -16.40
C VAL A 303 2.70 -1.43 -16.41
N PRO A 304 1.74 -0.52 -16.64
CA PRO A 304 1.97 0.90 -16.45
C PRO A 304 2.28 1.22 -14.98
N VAL A 305 3.49 1.73 -14.71
CA VAL A 305 3.93 2.09 -13.35
C VAL A 305 4.43 3.52 -13.29
N GLU A 306 3.91 4.29 -12.34
CA GLU A 306 4.54 5.53 -11.87
C GLU A 306 5.27 5.24 -10.56
N LEU A 307 6.60 5.26 -10.59
CA LEU A 307 7.44 4.92 -9.44
C LEU A 307 8.22 6.14 -8.93
N HIS A 308 8.11 6.41 -7.64
CA HIS A 308 8.85 7.47 -6.95
C HIS A 308 9.59 6.92 -5.74
N ASN A 309 10.92 7.04 -5.74
CA ASN A 309 11.72 6.86 -4.52
C ASN A 309 12.01 8.23 -3.92
N PHE A 310 11.78 8.41 -2.61
CA PHE A 310 11.95 9.67 -1.90
C PHE A 310 13.18 9.62 -0.98
N PRO A 311 14.37 10.10 -1.42
CA PRO A 311 15.59 10.04 -0.62
C PRO A 311 15.47 10.84 0.67
N GLY A 312 16.03 10.31 1.76
CA GLY A 312 16.05 10.97 3.07
C GLY A 312 14.74 11.02 3.84
N TYR A 313 13.69 10.39 3.33
CA TYR A 313 12.44 10.19 4.06
C TYR A 313 12.48 8.85 4.83
N PRO A 314 12.09 8.84 6.12
CA PRO A 314 11.88 7.60 6.87
C PRO A 314 10.53 6.97 6.53
N HIS A 315 10.35 5.70 6.91
CA HIS A 315 9.10 4.95 6.70
C HIS A 315 7.87 5.74 7.15
N GLY A 316 6.86 5.86 6.28
CA GLY A 316 5.59 6.51 6.60
C GLY A 316 5.58 8.04 6.57
N MET A 317 6.70 8.71 6.29
CA MET A 317 6.80 10.18 6.37
C MET A 317 6.93 10.88 5.01
N LEU A 318 6.36 10.30 3.95
CA LEU A 318 6.44 10.87 2.60
C LEU A 318 6.04 12.36 2.54
N PRO A 319 6.64 13.14 1.63
CA PRO A 319 6.34 14.56 1.52
C PRO A 319 4.93 14.81 1.01
N GLU A 320 4.40 16.00 1.31
CA GLU A 320 3.09 16.46 0.81
C GLU A 320 2.95 16.30 -0.71
N ARG A 321 4.04 16.50 -1.48
CA ARG A 321 4.02 16.38 -2.96
C ARG A 321 3.60 15.01 -3.50
N VAL A 322 3.72 13.95 -2.69
CA VAL A 322 3.28 12.61 -3.10
C VAL A 322 1.78 12.57 -3.41
N PHE A 323 1.00 13.40 -2.73
CA PHE A 323 -0.45 13.41 -2.87
C PHE A 323 -0.93 14.08 -4.16
N PRO A 324 -0.44 15.28 -4.55
CA PRO A 324 -0.68 15.83 -5.88
C PRO A 324 -0.35 14.87 -7.03
N GLU A 325 0.75 14.12 -6.94
CA GLU A 325 1.15 13.10 -7.92
C GLU A 325 0.11 11.97 -7.96
N LEU A 326 -0.27 11.42 -6.80
CA LEU A 326 -1.36 10.44 -6.70
C LEU A 326 -2.66 10.98 -7.31
N TYR A 327 -3.05 12.23 -7.02
CA TYR A 327 -4.30 12.80 -7.54
C TYR A 327 -4.30 12.86 -9.06
N HIS A 328 -3.15 13.19 -9.66
CA HIS A 328 -2.99 13.21 -11.11
C HIS A 328 -3.08 11.79 -11.69
N PHE A 329 -2.42 10.83 -11.06
CA PHE A 329 -2.48 9.42 -11.44
C PHE A 329 -3.92 8.88 -11.41
N LEU A 330 -4.63 9.07 -10.29
CA LEU A 330 -6.04 8.67 -10.16
C LEU A 330 -6.93 9.28 -11.23
N LYS A 331 -6.79 10.59 -11.48
CA LYS A 331 -7.58 11.28 -12.52
C LYS A 331 -7.31 10.74 -13.91
N THR A 332 -6.07 10.39 -14.21
CA THR A 332 -5.66 9.87 -15.52
C THR A 332 -6.37 8.55 -15.81
N TYR A 333 -6.30 7.59 -14.90
CA TYR A 333 -6.88 6.27 -15.11
C TYR A 333 -8.41 6.24 -14.97
N TYR A 334 -9.00 7.07 -14.13
CA TYR A 334 -10.45 7.10 -13.99
C TYR A 334 -11.16 7.92 -15.07
N TYR A 335 -10.61 9.06 -15.47
CA TYR A 335 -11.32 10.01 -16.34
C TYR A 335 -10.75 10.09 -17.75
N LEU A 336 -9.43 10.11 -17.90
CA LEU A 336 -8.81 10.31 -19.22
C LEU A 336 -8.83 9.01 -20.03
N ASP A 337 -8.33 7.91 -19.46
CA ASP A 337 -8.28 6.62 -20.16
C ASP A 337 -9.69 6.07 -20.48
N HIS A 338 -10.63 6.25 -19.56
CA HIS A 338 -12.03 5.88 -19.78
C HIS A 338 -12.72 6.71 -20.88
N SER A 339 -12.36 7.99 -21.02
CA SER A 339 -12.92 8.86 -22.08
C SER A 339 -12.41 8.46 -23.48
N LEU A 340 -11.15 8.04 -23.58
CA LEU A 340 -10.53 7.61 -24.84
C LEU A 340 -11.15 6.28 -25.31
N ASN A 341 -11.37 5.34 -24.38
CA ASN A 341 -11.99 4.06 -24.69
C ASN A 341 -13.47 4.20 -25.11
N LYS A 342 -14.26 5.07 -24.46
CA LYS A 342 -15.64 5.38 -24.90
C LYS A 342 -15.70 5.96 -26.32
N ASN A 343 -14.77 6.86 -26.67
CA ASN A 343 -14.70 7.45 -28.00
C ASN A 343 -14.22 6.46 -29.07
N SER A 344 -13.39 5.49 -28.71
CA SER A 344 -12.94 4.43 -29.63
C SER A 344 -14.05 3.43 -29.96
N LEU A 345 -14.89 3.07 -28.98
CA LEU A 345 -16.04 2.19 -29.18
C LEU A 345 -17.15 2.86 -30.00
N ALA A 346 -17.40 4.16 -29.76
CA ALA A 346 -18.36 4.93 -30.54
C ALA A 346 -17.96 5.03 -32.03
N LYS A 347 -16.66 5.12 -32.33
CA LYS A 347 -16.14 5.17 -33.72
C LYS A 347 -16.06 3.81 -34.43
N SER A 348 -16.29 2.71 -33.71
CA SER A 348 -16.32 1.35 -34.27
C SER A 348 -17.74 0.85 -34.57
N GLN A 349 -18.75 1.65 -34.26
CA GLN A 349 -20.17 1.37 -34.52
C GLN A 349 -20.77 2.24 -35.64
N ASP A 350 -19.95 3.09 -36.26
CA ASP A 350 -20.21 3.77 -37.54
C ASP A 350 -19.32 3.14 -38.63
#